data_AF-A0A7S0CHZ3-F1
#
_entry.id   AF-A0A7S0CHZ3-F1
#
_cell.length_a   1.000
_cell.length_b   1.000
_cell.length_c   1.000
_cell.angle_alpha   90.00
_cell.angle_beta   90.00
_cell.angle_gamma   90.00
#
_symmetry.space_group_name_H-M   'P 1'
#
loop_
_entity.id
_entity.type
_entity.pdbx_description
1 polymer ?
#
loop_
_entity_poly.entity_id
_entity_poly.type
_entity_poly.pdbx_seq_one_letter_code
_entity_poly.pdbx_strand_id
1 'polypeptide(L)'
;TKTIIINEESACPDRTKIECYETSHAEKSTRSALKAEFDRSMTSSGRRDTLVILDSLNYIKGYRYELHCISKSCGDKHCVVWVKCEKHAESAKSAEPTAPGDVVVGKDDDTNVTKVWNAKRNDCHSYSEQIMDDLASRYEAPDGRNRWDKPLYHVDTSVANSDLSGGVNGGDDEVVSSDQDKSSHADSVDESGAITTLSTSDDSAILNPIEQKADEILDSFLLHVKALKVGMSTHVPLPTASNVLHEADNIAQRICTSLLEAQTKMTALGVRLPIPMNERGDTATITLMRNIHLPELRRLRRQYLKWISTHPPGDTTEIGIASSFLSFVESKL
;
A
#
# COMPACT_ATOMS: atom_id res chain seq x y z
N THR A 1 -2.71 -14.32 -11.40
CA THR A 1 -2.73 -13.31 -10.34
C THR A 1 -1.72 -12.23 -10.60
N LYS A 2 -2.20 -10.99 -10.81
CA LYS A 2 -1.35 -9.79 -10.88
C LYS A 2 -0.94 -9.43 -9.46
N THR A 3 0.35 -9.26 -9.19
CA THR A 3 0.83 -8.79 -7.88
C THR A 3 1.13 -7.30 -7.93
N ILE A 4 0.65 -6.56 -6.94
CA ILE A 4 0.95 -5.14 -6.72
C ILE A 4 1.65 -5.04 -5.37
N ILE A 5 2.88 -4.53 -5.37
CA ILE A 5 3.65 -4.26 -4.16
C ILE A 5 3.59 -2.76 -3.91
N ILE A 6 3.17 -2.38 -2.71
CA ILE A 6 3.07 -1.00 -2.26
C ILE A 6 4.04 -0.85 -1.09
N ASN A 7 5.03 0.01 -1.28
CA ASN A 7 6.06 0.36 -0.31
C ASN A 7 6.34 1.88 -0.33
N GLU A 8 7.29 2.35 0.48
CA GLU A 8 7.62 3.78 0.53
C GLU A 8 8.06 4.34 -0.83
N GLU A 9 8.87 3.59 -1.58
CA GLU A 9 9.38 4.02 -2.90
C GLU A 9 8.25 4.25 -3.91
N SER A 10 7.28 3.34 -3.95
CA SER A 10 6.12 3.44 -4.84
C SER A 10 5.13 4.52 -4.43
N ALA A 11 4.92 4.74 -3.13
CA ALA A 11 3.91 5.65 -2.61
C ALA A 11 4.44 7.08 -2.40
N CYS A 12 5.75 7.25 -2.24
CA CYS A 12 6.43 8.51 -1.98
C CYS A 12 7.67 8.65 -2.88
N PRO A 13 7.51 8.73 -4.21
CA PRO A 13 8.64 8.73 -5.16
C PRO A 13 9.58 9.94 -4.98
N ASP A 14 9.09 11.01 -4.39
CA ASP A 14 9.86 12.24 -4.13
C ASP A 14 10.62 12.22 -2.80
N ARG A 15 10.64 11.08 -2.07
CA ARG A 15 11.31 10.94 -0.77
C ARG A 15 12.10 9.64 -0.69
N THR A 16 13.25 9.72 -0.03
CA THR A 16 13.97 8.55 0.43
C THR A 16 13.23 7.86 1.57
N LYS A 17 13.59 6.59 1.82
CA LYS A 17 13.05 5.82 2.95
C LYS A 17 13.37 6.48 4.30
N ILE A 18 14.50 7.17 4.43
CA ILE A 18 14.88 7.89 5.65
C ILE A 18 13.96 9.11 5.85
N GLU A 19 13.81 9.95 4.82
CA GLU A 19 12.94 11.15 4.86
C GLU A 19 11.48 10.82 5.17
N CYS A 20 11.03 9.62 4.80
CA CYS A 20 9.70 9.12 5.11
C CYS A 20 9.42 8.96 6.62
N TYR A 21 10.46 8.83 7.45
CA TYR A 21 10.34 8.57 8.90
C TYR A 21 11.14 9.52 9.78
N GLU A 22 11.81 10.51 9.20
CA GLU A 22 12.66 11.48 9.92
C GLU A 22 11.87 12.32 10.94
N THR A 23 10.61 12.65 10.63
CA THR A 23 9.74 13.43 11.51
C THR A 23 8.35 12.83 11.60
N SER A 24 7.65 13.07 12.70
CA SER A 24 6.26 12.63 12.88
C SER A 24 5.31 13.14 11.79
N HIS A 25 5.59 14.32 11.21
CA HIS A 25 4.82 14.86 10.10
C HIS A 25 5.09 14.09 8.80
N ALA A 26 6.37 13.83 8.49
CA ALA A 26 6.73 13.03 7.33
C ALA A 26 6.17 11.61 7.44
N GLU A 27 6.32 10.98 8.60
CA GLU A 27 5.78 9.66 8.93
C GLU A 27 4.25 9.58 8.72
N LYS A 28 3.52 10.58 9.21
CA LYS A 28 2.07 10.69 8.99
C LYS A 28 1.71 10.86 7.51
N SER A 29 2.47 11.68 6.79
CA SER A 29 2.31 11.89 5.35
C SER A 29 2.56 10.60 4.57
N THR A 30 3.61 9.84 4.91
CA THR A 30 3.96 8.57 4.30
C THR A 30 2.86 7.54 4.50
N ARG A 31 2.36 7.38 5.75
CA ARG A 31 1.20 6.49 6.02
C ARG A 31 -0.04 6.86 5.20
N SER A 32 -0.29 8.16 5.04
CA SER A 32 -1.43 8.64 4.26
C SER A 32 -1.29 8.30 2.78
N ALA A 33 -0.08 8.45 2.22
CA ALA A 33 0.23 8.08 0.83
C ALA A 33 0.12 6.56 0.59
N LEU A 34 0.75 5.75 1.45
CA LEU A 34 0.65 4.29 1.42
C LEU A 34 -0.81 3.80 1.48
N LYS A 35 -1.62 4.39 2.37
CA LYS A 35 -3.04 4.06 2.51
C LYS A 35 -3.83 4.44 1.25
N ALA A 36 -3.55 5.61 0.67
CA ALA A 36 -4.22 6.05 -0.56
C ALA A 36 -3.91 5.11 -1.73
N GLU A 37 -2.65 4.67 -1.87
CA GLU A 37 -2.26 3.72 -2.90
C GLU A 37 -2.86 2.33 -2.67
N PHE A 38 -2.94 1.89 -1.41
CA PHE A 38 -3.62 0.67 -1.03
C PHE A 38 -5.11 0.72 -1.41
N ASP A 39 -5.81 1.79 -1.02
CA ASP A 39 -7.24 1.98 -1.33
C ASP A 39 -7.51 2.01 -2.85
N ARG A 40 -6.65 2.71 -3.61
CA ARG A 40 -6.72 2.72 -5.08
C ARG A 40 -6.51 1.33 -5.67
N SER A 41 -5.54 0.57 -5.16
CA SER A 41 -5.23 -0.78 -5.64
C SER A 41 -6.37 -1.76 -5.35
N MET A 42 -7.02 -1.63 -4.19
CA MET A 42 -8.20 -2.41 -3.82
C MET A 42 -9.43 -2.02 -4.66
N THR A 43 -9.67 -0.72 -4.89
CA THR A 43 -10.87 -0.23 -5.60
C THR A 43 -10.78 -0.35 -7.12
N SER A 44 -9.59 -0.14 -7.70
CA SER A 44 -9.35 -0.30 -9.15
C SER A 44 -9.39 -1.76 -9.59
N SER A 45 -9.35 -2.68 -8.64
CA SER A 45 -9.44 -4.12 -8.86
C SER A 45 -10.88 -4.55 -9.12
N GLY A 46 -11.45 -4.12 -10.25
CA GLY A 46 -12.61 -4.78 -10.87
C GLY A 46 -12.32 -6.21 -11.37
N ARG A 47 -11.19 -6.80 -10.96
CA ARG A 47 -10.71 -8.13 -11.36
C ARG A 47 -10.41 -8.95 -10.11
N ARG A 48 -11.04 -10.11 -9.99
CA ARG A 48 -10.87 -11.12 -8.92
C ARG A 48 -9.49 -11.82 -8.93
N ASP A 49 -8.46 -11.20 -9.50
CA ASP A 49 -7.15 -11.83 -9.75
C ASP A 49 -5.96 -10.87 -9.48
N THR A 50 -6.09 -10.02 -8.45
CA THR A 50 -5.00 -9.13 -7.99
C THR A 50 -4.62 -9.48 -6.55
N LEU A 51 -3.33 -9.68 -6.29
CA LEU A 51 -2.74 -9.77 -4.95
C LEU A 51 -2.08 -8.42 -4.63
N VAL A 52 -2.46 -7.80 -3.52
CA VAL A 52 -1.85 -6.55 -3.04
C VAL A 52 -1.02 -6.84 -1.80
N ILE A 53 0.26 -6.49 -1.84
CA ILE A 53 1.20 -6.60 -0.72
C ILE A 53 1.58 -5.19 -0.30
N LEU A 54 1.24 -4.80 0.93
CA LEU A 54 1.67 -3.54 1.52
C LEU A 54 2.95 -3.78 2.35
N ASP A 55 4.09 -3.63 1.69
CA ASP A 55 5.43 -3.79 2.27
C ASP A 55 5.91 -2.46 2.89
N SER A 56 5.50 -2.24 4.14
CA SER A 56 5.92 -1.09 4.96
C SER A 56 5.88 -1.47 6.44
N LEU A 57 6.35 -0.59 7.32
CA LEU A 57 6.48 -0.86 8.75
C LEU A 57 5.16 -1.27 9.43
N ASN A 58 4.02 -0.69 9.02
CA ASN A 58 2.66 -1.04 9.49
C ASN A 58 2.51 -1.24 11.03
N TYR A 59 3.32 -0.52 11.80
CA TYR A 59 3.61 -0.80 13.22
C TYR A 59 2.61 -0.19 14.21
N ILE A 60 1.74 0.71 13.74
CA ILE A 60 0.73 1.37 14.58
C ILE A 60 -0.60 0.62 14.44
N LYS A 61 -1.23 0.31 15.58
CA LYS A 61 -2.49 -0.45 15.64
C LYS A 61 -3.62 0.25 14.90
N GLY A 62 -3.75 1.56 15.11
CA GLY A 62 -4.76 2.38 14.43
C GLY A 62 -4.64 2.34 12.91
N TYR A 63 -3.41 2.30 12.39
CA TYR A 63 -3.17 2.25 10.95
C TYR A 63 -3.56 0.90 10.34
N ARG A 64 -3.21 -0.21 11.00
CA ARG A 64 -3.66 -1.55 10.58
C ARG A 64 -5.18 -1.66 10.56
N TYR A 65 -5.87 -1.04 11.53
CA TYR A 65 -7.33 -1.00 11.55
C TYR A 65 -7.92 -0.27 10.32
N GLU A 66 -7.32 0.86 9.90
CA GLU A 66 -7.76 1.58 8.71
C GLU A 66 -7.61 0.71 7.44
N LEU A 67 -6.48 0.01 7.29
CA LEU A 67 -6.24 -0.90 6.16
C LEU A 67 -7.25 -2.06 6.15
N HIS A 68 -7.49 -2.67 7.31
CA HIS A 68 -8.52 -3.70 7.46
C HIS A 68 -9.91 -3.17 7.07
N CYS A 69 -10.26 -1.92 7.42
CA CYS A 69 -11.54 -1.32 7.04
C CYS A 69 -11.69 -1.17 5.53
N ILE A 70 -10.62 -0.76 4.83
CA ILE A 70 -10.59 -0.68 3.35
C ILE A 70 -10.80 -2.07 2.73
N SER A 71 -10.03 -3.08 3.17
CA SER A 71 -10.22 -4.45 2.65
C SER A 71 -11.62 -4.99 2.95
N LYS A 72 -12.17 -4.65 4.12
CA LYS A 72 -13.53 -5.03 4.52
C LYS A 72 -14.59 -4.34 3.68
N SER A 73 -14.41 -3.08 3.28
CA SER A 73 -15.38 -2.38 2.43
C SER A 73 -15.44 -2.93 1.01
N CYS A 74 -14.31 -3.43 0.49
CA CYS A 74 -14.24 -4.14 -0.79
C CYS A 74 -14.76 -5.58 -0.69
N GLY A 75 -14.88 -6.12 0.53
CA GLY A 75 -15.27 -7.51 0.75
C GLY A 75 -14.17 -8.50 0.37
N ASP A 76 -12.90 -8.09 0.46
CA ASP A 76 -11.75 -8.89 0.03
C ASP A 76 -11.15 -9.73 1.17
N LYS A 77 -10.26 -10.64 0.80
CA LYS A 77 -9.40 -11.36 1.75
C LYS A 77 -8.37 -10.39 2.33
N HIS A 78 -8.07 -10.51 3.61
CA HIS A 78 -7.09 -9.68 4.30
C HIS A 78 -6.35 -10.51 5.34
N CYS A 79 -5.04 -10.31 5.45
CA CYS A 79 -4.22 -10.91 6.50
C CYS A 79 -3.13 -9.95 6.94
N VAL A 80 -2.75 -10.06 8.22
CA VAL A 80 -1.52 -9.47 8.75
C VAL A 80 -0.46 -10.57 8.83
N VAL A 81 0.68 -10.34 8.19
CA VAL A 81 1.89 -11.15 8.35
C VAL A 81 2.77 -10.46 9.38
N TRP A 82 3.01 -11.10 10.51
CA TRP A 82 3.87 -10.55 11.55
C TRP A 82 5.29 -11.09 11.43
N VAL A 83 6.16 -10.26 10.85
CA VAL A 83 7.59 -10.54 10.74
C VAL A 83 8.28 -10.11 12.04
N LYS A 84 8.99 -11.03 12.66
CA LYS A 84 9.72 -10.87 13.91
C LYS A 84 11.17 -11.29 13.74
N CYS A 85 11.99 -10.88 14.69
CA CYS A 85 13.29 -11.45 14.95
C CYS A 85 13.33 -11.74 16.45
N GLU A 86 13.04 -12.97 16.86
CA GLU A 86 13.21 -13.37 18.26
C GLU A 86 14.64 -13.86 18.46
N LYS A 87 15.31 -13.47 19.56
CA LYS A 87 16.55 -14.13 19.96
C LYS A 87 16.19 -15.56 20.34
N HIS A 88 16.90 -16.56 19.82
CA HIS A 88 16.83 -17.91 20.38
C HIS A 88 17.27 -17.82 21.84
N ALA A 89 16.30 -17.77 22.76
CA ALA A 89 16.54 -17.88 24.18
C ALA A 89 16.88 -19.33 24.49
N GLU A 90 18.12 -19.75 24.24
CA GLU A 90 18.61 -21.00 24.80
C GLU A 90 18.72 -20.86 26.32
N SER A 91 17.74 -21.50 26.99
CA SER A 91 17.80 -21.94 28.38
C SER A 91 17.92 -20.86 29.46
N ALA A 92 16.91 -19.99 29.57
CA ALA A 92 16.52 -19.44 30.86
C ALA A 92 15.67 -20.47 31.63
N LYS A 93 16.29 -21.59 32.05
CA LYS A 93 15.70 -22.49 33.06
C LYS A 93 16.60 -22.54 34.30
N SER A 94 16.04 -21.95 35.36
CA SER A 94 16.25 -22.27 36.78
C SER A 94 17.69 -22.24 37.34
N ALA A 95 18.03 -21.10 37.96
CA ALA A 95 18.75 -21.09 39.22
C ALA A 95 18.30 -19.85 40.02
N GLU A 96 17.62 -20.07 41.14
CA GLU A 96 17.36 -19.02 42.13
C GLU A 96 18.69 -18.59 42.78
N PRO A 97 18.95 -17.29 42.98
CA PRO A 97 20.18 -16.84 43.62
C PRO A 97 20.06 -16.95 45.15
N THR A 98 20.67 -17.98 45.73
CA THR A 98 21.02 -18.01 47.15
C THR A 98 22.28 -17.18 47.41
N ALA A 99 22.08 -15.98 47.97
CA ALA A 99 22.95 -15.23 48.90
C ALA A 99 23.17 -13.74 48.50
N PRO A 100 23.09 -12.80 49.46
CA PRO A 100 23.32 -11.36 49.22
C PRO A 100 24.79 -11.00 49.48
N GLY A 101 25.51 -10.53 48.46
CA GLY A 101 26.89 -10.04 48.71
C GLY A 101 27.73 -9.63 47.52
N ASP A 102 27.46 -10.09 46.29
CA ASP A 102 28.32 -9.76 45.15
C ASP A 102 27.72 -8.66 44.27
N VAL A 103 28.52 -7.62 44.01
CA VAL A 103 28.25 -6.62 42.98
C VAL A 103 28.35 -7.32 41.63
N VAL A 104 27.19 -7.75 41.11
CA VAL A 104 27.06 -8.24 39.75
C VAL A 104 27.28 -7.05 38.81
N VAL A 105 28.42 -7.02 38.13
CA VAL A 105 28.55 -6.29 36.87
C VAL A 105 27.52 -6.91 35.94
N GLY A 106 26.47 -6.14 35.61
CA GLY A 106 25.34 -6.60 34.80
C GLY A 106 25.80 -7.27 33.51
N LYS A 107 25.33 -8.50 33.29
CA LYS A 107 25.38 -9.20 32.00
C LYS A 107 24.35 -8.54 31.05
N ASP A 108 24.65 -7.33 30.62
CA ASP A 108 23.81 -6.59 29.65
C ASP A 108 24.48 -6.62 28.27
N ASP A 109 24.67 -7.81 27.68
CA ASP A 109 24.93 -7.92 26.24
C ASP A 109 23.62 -8.18 25.50
N ASP A 110 22.68 -7.25 25.66
CA ASP A 110 21.40 -7.26 24.97
C ASP A 110 21.56 -6.54 23.63
N THR A 111 22.46 -7.04 22.77
CA THR A 111 22.68 -6.48 21.44
C THR A 111 21.34 -6.48 20.68
N ASN A 112 20.79 -5.29 20.41
CA ASN A 112 19.54 -5.13 19.69
C ASN A 112 19.77 -5.49 18.21
N VAL A 113 19.39 -6.71 17.84
CA VAL A 113 19.57 -7.29 16.50
C VAL A 113 19.04 -6.37 15.39
N THR A 114 17.96 -5.61 15.64
CA THR A 114 17.41 -4.67 14.66
C THR A 114 18.32 -3.46 14.43
N LYS A 115 19.00 -2.96 15.47
CA LYS A 115 20.02 -1.90 15.33
C LYS A 115 21.24 -2.41 14.56
N VAL A 116 21.67 -3.65 14.81
CA VAL A 116 22.77 -4.28 14.05
C VAL A 116 22.42 -4.43 12.57
N TRP A 117 21.21 -4.90 12.25
CA TRP A 117 20.78 -5.03 10.85
C TRP A 117 20.62 -3.67 10.18
N ASN A 118 20.12 -2.68 10.90
CA ASN A 118 20.03 -1.32 10.38
C ASN A 118 21.42 -0.74 10.08
N ALA A 119 22.43 -0.99 10.93
CA ALA A 119 23.81 -0.54 10.69
C ALA A 119 24.49 -1.26 9.50
N LYS A 120 24.04 -2.47 9.16
CA LYS A 120 24.54 -3.23 7.99
C LYS A 120 23.92 -2.80 6.66
N ARG A 121 22.90 -1.95 6.67
CA ARG A 121 22.32 -1.42 5.43
C ARG A 121 23.28 -0.41 4.79
N ASN A 122 23.20 -0.28 3.47
CA ASN A 122 23.91 0.78 2.74
C ASN A 122 23.51 2.15 3.32
N ASP A 123 24.45 3.11 3.34
CA ASP A 123 24.30 4.43 3.99
C ASP A 123 23.01 5.20 3.63
N CYS A 124 22.39 4.92 2.48
CA CYS A 124 21.13 5.53 2.02
C CYS A 124 19.84 4.89 2.58
N HIS A 125 19.92 3.80 3.35
CA HIS A 125 18.76 3.07 3.90
C HIS A 125 18.84 2.83 5.42
N SER A 126 19.96 3.19 6.04
CA SER A 126 20.19 3.06 7.47
C SER A 126 19.52 4.23 8.20
N TYR A 127 18.57 3.94 9.09
CA TYR A 127 18.01 4.97 9.97
C TYR A 127 19.05 5.42 10.99
N SER A 128 18.99 6.68 11.42
CA SER A 128 19.77 7.12 12.57
C SER A 128 19.31 6.38 13.84
N GLU A 129 20.16 6.31 14.86
CA GLU A 129 19.79 5.70 16.14
C GLU A 129 18.54 6.36 16.75
N GLN A 130 18.46 7.70 16.63
CA GLN A 130 17.31 8.45 17.08
C GLN A 130 16.02 8.00 16.38
N ILE A 131 16.03 7.87 15.04
CA ILE A 131 14.86 7.40 14.29
C ILE A 131 14.51 5.97 14.68
N MET A 132 15.49 5.09 14.85
CA MET A 132 15.27 3.70 15.28
C MET A 132 14.57 3.62 16.64
N ASP A 133 15.06 4.36 17.64
CA ASP A 133 14.48 4.37 18.99
C ASP A 133 13.08 4.98 19.00
N ASP A 134 12.88 6.05 18.23
CA ASP A 134 11.59 6.68 18.02
C ASP A 134 10.56 5.71 17.42
N LEU A 135 10.92 5.01 16.34
CA LEU A 135 10.06 4.02 15.69
C LEU A 135 9.76 2.84 16.63
N ALA A 136 10.77 2.34 17.36
CA ALA A 136 10.61 1.26 18.32
C ALA A 136 9.70 1.64 19.48
N SER A 137 9.81 2.88 20.00
CA SER A 137 8.96 3.37 21.09
C SER A 137 7.47 3.45 20.73
N ARG A 138 7.17 3.63 19.44
CA ARG A 138 5.81 3.73 18.89
C ARG A 138 5.27 2.41 18.36
N TYR A 139 6.06 1.33 18.40
CA TYR A 139 5.67 0.02 17.89
C TYR A 139 4.55 -0.60 18.74
N GLU A 140 3.46 -1.00 18.09
CA GLU A 140 2.34 -1.71 18.68
C GLU A 140 2.21 -3.09 18.02
N ALA A 141 2.58 -4.15 18.75
CA ALA A 141 2.45 -5.52 18.28
C ALA A 141 1.01 -5.86 17.83
N PRO A 142 0.81 -6.62 16.74
CA PRO A 142 -0.49 -7.16 16.36
C PRO A 142 -1.15 -7.93 17.51
N ASP A 143 -2.38 -7.56 17.86
CA ASP A 143 -3.10 -8.13 19.00
C ASP A 143 -4.03 -9.26 18.58
N GLY A 144 -3.64 -10.51 18.90
CA GLY A 144 -4.41 -11.72 18.60
C GLY A 144 -5.80 -11.80 19.23
N ARG A 145 -6.11 -10.98 20.24
CA ARG A 145 -7.45 -10.89 20.85
C ARG A 145 -8.43 -10.17 19.93
N ASN A 146 -7.93 -9.25 19.10
CA ASN A 146 -8.75 -8.51 18.14
C ASN A 146 -8.83 -9.31 16.84
N ARG A 147 -10.04 -9.76 16.46
CA ARG A 147 -10.22 -10.53 15.21
C ARG A 147 -9.61 -9.86 13.97
N TRP A 148 -9.67 -8.53 13.91
CA TRP A 148 -9.17 -7.73 12.79
C TRP A 148 -7.67 -7.46 12.84
N ASP A 149 -7.04 -7.52 14.02
CA ASP A 149 -5.61 -7.28 14.22
C ASP A 149 -4.82 -8.58 14.45
N LYS A 150 -5.51 -9.72 14.48
CA LYS A 150 -4.90 -11.02 14.71
C LYS A 150 -3.96 -11.33 13.54
N PRO A 151 -2.65 -11.47 13.79
CA PRO A 151 -1.72 -11.91 12.77
C PRO A 151 -2.08 -13.34 12.37
N LEU A 152 -2.29 -13.56 11.08
CA LEU A 152 -2.60 -14.89 10.54
C LEU A 152 -1.35 -15.71 10.30
N TYR A 153 -0.23 -15.01 10.03
CA TYR A 153 1.06 -15.62 9.75
C TYR A 153 2.13 -14.96 10.62
N HIS A 154 3.09 -15.76 11.06
CA HIS A 154 4.26 -15.32 11.79
C HIS A 154 5.50 -15.78 11.02
N VAL A 155 6.45 -14.88 10.85
CA VAL A 155 7.74 -15.16 10.23
C VAL A 155 8.82 -14.75 11.20
N ASP A 156 9.66 -15.68 11.64
CA ASP A 156 10.85 -15.35 12.42
C ASP A 156 12.08 -15.36 11.50
N THR A 157 12.75 -14.22 11.48
CA THR A 157 13.92 -13.95 10.62
C THR A 157 15.25 -14.32 11.29
N SER A 158 15.22 -14.72 12.57
CA SER A 158 16.40 -15.22 13.29
C SER A 158 16.89 -16.56 12.74
N VAL A 159 15.96 -17.44 12.39
CA VAL A 159 16.21 -18.81 11.89
C VAL A 159 16.88 -18.83 10.50
N ALA A 160 16.71 -17.77 9.72
CA ALA A 160 17.30 -17.66 8.38
C ALA A 160 18.76 -17.17 8.38
N ASN A 161 19.25 -16.64 9.51
CA ASN A 161 20.60 -16.07 9.61
C ASN A 161 21.59 -16.99 10.36
N SER A 162 21.14 -18.07 11.01
CA SER A 162 22.00 -19.03 11.72
C SER A 162 22.84 -19.91 10.79
N ASP A 163 22.39 -20.10 9.54
CA ASP A 163 23.02 -21.06 8.61
C ASP A 163 24.20 -20.45 7.82
N LEU A 164 24.49 -19.15 8.01
CA LEU A 164 25.62 -18.46 7.37
C LEU A 164 26.85 -18.30 8.29
N SER A 165 26.79 -18.74 9.55
CA SER A 165 27.94 -18.72 10.48
C SER A 165 28.40 -20.10 10.97
N GLY A 166 27.77 -21.18 10.51
CA GLY A 166 28.12 -22.57 10.88
C GLY A 166 28.99 -23.27 9.85
N GLY A 167 30.21 -22.79 9.62
CA GLY A 167 31.12 -23.34 8.61
C GLY A 167 32.60 -23.22 8.94
N VAL A 168 32.99 -23.44 10.21
CA VAL A 168 34.36 -23.82 10.55
C VAL A 168 34.28 -24.99 11.51
N ASN A 169 34.43 -26.19 10.98
CA ASN A 169 34.67 -27.38 11.77
C ASN A 169 35.77 -28.21 11.12
N GLY A 170 36.71 -28.65 11.96
CA GLY A 170 37.84 -29.50 11.62
C GLY A 170 39.13 -28.68 11.49
N GLY A 171 40.16 -28.90 12.30
CA GLY A 171 40.46 -29.97 13.23
C GLY A 171 41.96 -29.87 13.52
N ASP A 172 42.35 -30.25 14.72
CA ASP A 172 43.75 -30.35 15.12
C ASP A 172 44.45 -31.39 14.22
N ASP A 173 45.60 -31.03 13.62
CA ASP A 173 46.68 -31.99 13.38
C ASP A 173 48.01 -31.30 13.03
N GLU A 174 49.08 -31.97 13.47
CA GLU A 174 50.45 -31.52 13.60
C GLU A 174 51.20 -31.23 12.29
N VAL A 175 52.18 -30.34 12.46
CA VAL A 175 53.45 -30.16 11.74
C VAL A 175 53.94 -31.37 10.92
N VAL A 176 54.13 -31.21 9.60
CA VAL A 176 55.32 -31.70 8.87
C VAL A 176 55.67 -30.74 7.71
N SER A 177 56.97 -30.57 7.56
CA SER A 177 57.77 -29.66 6.74
C SER A 177 57.76 -29.89 5.21
N SER A 178 58.19 -28.83 4.50
CA SER A 178 59.09 -28.79 3.33
C SER A 178 58.73 -29.62 2.09
N ASP A 179 58.48 -28.99 0.94
CA ASP A 179 59.54 -28.63 -0.02
C ASP A 179 58.98 -27.99 -1.31
N GLN A 180 59.84 -27.19 -1.93
CA GLN A 180 59.68 -26.59 -3.24
C GLN A 180 59.68 -27.66 -4.33
N ASP A 181 58.89 -27.49 -5.39
CA ASP A 181 59.49 -27.49 -6.73
C ASP A 181 58.62 -26.89 -7.85
N LYS A 182 59.32 -26.25 -8.78
CA LYS A 182 58.85 -25.62 -10.01
C LYS A 182 58.68 -26.65 -11.13
N SER A 183 57.80 -26.35 -12.09
CA SER A 183 58.01 -26.45 -13.57
C SER A 183 56.65 -26.69 -14.25
N SER A 184 56.14 -25.71 -15.00
CA SER A 184 56.27 -25.52 -16.45
C SER A 184 55.47 -26.54 -17.29
N HIS A 185 54.45 -26.06 -17.99
CA HIS A 185 54.40 -26.08 -19.46
C HIS A 185 53.10 -25.43 -19.96
N ALA A 186 53.27 -24.53 -20.92
CA ALA A 186 52.23 -23.94 -21.73
C ALA A 186 52.13 -24.72 -23.04
N ASP A 187 50.91 -24.93 -23.54
CA ASP A 187 50.52 -25.00 -24.96
C ASP A 187 49.01 -25.30 -24.99
N SER A 188 48.10 -24.45 -25.49
CA SER A 188 47.91 -23.82 -26.80
C SER A 188 46.82 -24.54 -27.63
N VAL A 189 45.77 -23.76 -27.92
CA VAL A 189 44.88 -23.67 -29.10
C VAL A 189 43.83 -24.75 -29.49
N ASP A 190 42.77 -24.17 -30.08
CA ASP A 190 41.70 -24.64 -30.97
C ASP A 190 40.48 -25.37 -30.38
N GLU A 191 39.22 -24.95 -30.54
CA GLU A 191 38.39 -24.30 -31.58
C GLU A 191 37.31 -25.31 -32.06
N SER A 192 36.05 -24.88 -31.96
CA SER A 192 34.87 -25.36 -32.71
C SER A 192 34.27 -26.75 -32.43
N GLY A 193 33.05 -26.71 -31.88
CA GLY A 193 31.88 -27.27 -32.57
C GLY A 193 31.50 -28.73 -32.27
N ALA A 194 30.47 -28.92 -31.45
CA ALA A 194 29.25 -29.65 -31.81
C ALA A 194 28.29 -29.80 -30.63
N ILE A 195 27.04 -29.47 -30.92
CA ILE A 195 25.80 -29.75 -30.19
C ILE A 195 25.74 -31.20 -29.72
N THR A 196 25.48 -31.47 -28.43
CA THR A 196 24.57 -32.55 -28.03
C THR A 196 24.02 -32.36 -26.61
N THR A 197 22.74 -32.75 -26.48
CA THR A 197 22.00 -33.15 -25.28
C THR A 197 21.61 -32.10 -24.26
N LEU A 198 20.30 -31.76 -24.31
CA LEU A 198 19.46 -31.58 -23.13
C LEU A 198 19.90 -32.58 -22.03
N SER A 199 20.45 -32.07 -20.95
CA SER A 199 20.30 -32.68 -19.64
C SER A 199 19.30 -31.82 -18.87
N THR A 200 18.07 -32.30 -18.80
CA THR A 200 17.16 -32.01 -17.70
C THR A 200 17.83 -32.47 -16.41
N SER A 201 18.64 -31.60 -15.81
CA SER A 201 19.02 -31.72 -14.41
C SER A 201 17.97 -30.93 -13.64
N ASP A 202 17.19 -31.68 -12.85
CA ASP A 202 16.34 -31.17 -11.79
C ASP A 202 17.18 -30.31 -10.84
N ASP A 203 17.38 -29.04 -11.18
CA ASP A 203 17.80 -28.01 -10.25
C ASP A 203 16.57 -27.62 -9.43
N SER A 204 16.08 -28.55 -8.61
CA SER A 204 15.33 -28.15 -7.42
C SER A 204 16.34 -27.50 -6.47
N ALA A 205 16.74 -26.27 -6.80
CA ALA A 205 17.44 -25.40 -5.89
C ALA A 205 16.67 -25.46 -4.57
N ILE A 206 17.36 -25.85 -3.50
CA ILE A 206 16.81 -25.82 -2.15
C ILE A 206 16.40 -24.37 -1.94
N LEU A 207 15.10 -24.07 -2.11
CA LEU A 207 14.56 -22.73 -1.91
C LEU A 207 14.99 -22.30 -0.51
N ASN A 208 15.42 -21.04 -0.40
CA ASN A 208 15.80 -20.48 0.89
C ASN A 208 14.64 -20.74 1.88
N PRO A 209 14.90 -21.13 3.15
CA PRO A 209 13.82 -21.34 4.14
C PRO A 209 12.79 -20.20 4.20
N ILE A 210 13.20 -18.97 3.91
CA ILE A 210 12.31 -17.80 3.78
C ILE A 210 11.38 -17.90 2.56
N GLU A 211 11.89 -18.30 1.40
CA GLU A 211 11.11 -18.45 0.17
C GLU A 211 10.06 -19.55 0.32
N GLN A 212 10.47 -20.70 0.88
CA GLN A 212 9.53 -21.76 1.22
C GLN A 212 8.43 -21.27 2.17
N LYS A 213 8.80 -20.47 3.18
CA LYS A 213 7.82 -19.88 4.10
C LYS A 213 6.88 -18.90 3.40
N ALA A 214 7.39 -18.10 2.47
CA ALA A 214 6.59 -17.18 1.68
C ALA A 214 5.57 -17.95 0.83
N ASP A 215 5.98 -19.02 0.17
CA ASP A 215 5.10 -19.89 -0.62
C ASP A 215 4.02 -20.53 0.24
N GLU A 216 4.37 -21.09 1.41
CA GLU A 216 3.40 -21.63 2.37
C GLU A 216 2.35 -20.59 2.80
N ILE A 217 2.78 -19.35 3.05
CA ILE A 217 1.90 -18.25 3.42
C ILE A 217 0.96 -17.90 2.27
N LEU A 218 1.51 -17.78 1.04
CA LEU A 218 0.74 -17.44 -0.15
C LEU A 218 -0.30 -18.53 -0.46
N ASP A 219 0.09 -19.80 -0.45
CA ASP A 219 -0.81 -20.94 -0.66
C ASP A 219 -1.92 -20.95 0.40
N SER A 220 -1.55 -20.82 1.68
CA SER A 220 -2.53 -20.76 2.75
C SER A 220 -3.49 -19.57 2.59
N PHE A 221 -3.00 -18.41 2.19
CA PHE A 221 -3.80 -17.21 2.06
C PHE A 221 -4.78 -17.32 0.90
N LEU A 222 -4.28 -17.74 -0.27
CA LEU A 222 -5.05 -17.85 -1.49
C LEU A 222 -6.10 -18.96 -1.41
N LEU A 223 -5.79 -20.08 -0.76
CA LEU A 223 -6.69 -21.24 -0.67
C LEU A 223 -7.64 -21.19 0.53
N HIS A 224 -7.17 -20.79 1.71
CA HIS A 224 -7.91 -21.02 2.96
C HIS A 224 -8.49 -19.76 3.61
N VAL A 225 -7.92 -18.58 3.35
CA VAL A 225 -8.41 -17.33 3.96
C VAL A 225 -9.72 -16.90 3.31
N LYS A 226 -10.74 -16.67 4.16
CA LYS A 226 -12.07 -16.25 3.73
C LYS A 226 -12.12 -14.74 3.55
N ALA A 227 -12.83 -14.32 2.51
CA ALA A 227 -13.16 -12.93 2.26
C ALA A 227 -13.89 -12.30 3.46
N LEU A 228 -13.58 -11.03 3.74
CA LEU A 228 -14.21 -10.29 4.82
C LEU A 228 -15.68 -9.99 4.47
N LYS A 229 -16.58 -10.19 5.43
CA LYS A 229 -17.98 -9.83 5.26
C LYS A 229 -18.14 -8.31 5.44
N VAL A 230 -18.56 -7.63 4.38
CA VAL A 230 -18.91 -6.20 4.42
C VAL A 230 -19.99 -5.99 5.48
N GLY A 231 -19.72 -5.11 6.45
CA GLY A 231 -20.72 -4.72 7.45
C GLY A 231 -21.51 -3.50 6.98
N MET A 232 -22.70 -3.25 7.55
CA MET A 232 -23.51 -2.07 7.21
C MET A 232 -22.76 -0.74 7.37
N SER A 233 -21.81 -0.64 8.32
CA SER A 233 -20.97 0.55 8.52
C SER A 233 -19.77 0.67 7.58
N THR A 234 -19.46 -0.36 6.79
CA THR A 234 -18.32 -0.42 5.84
C THR A 234 -18.79 -0.57 4.40
N HIS A 235 -20.11 -0.53 4.16
CA HIS A 235 -20.64 -0.47 2.82
C HIS A 235 -20.21 0.90 2.25
N VAL A 236 -19.24 0.92 1.34
CA VAL A 236 -19.21 1.99 0.34
C VAL A 236 -20.56 1.85 -0.36
N PRO A 237 -21.48 2.81 -0.22
CA PRO A 237 -22.77 2.67 -0.86
C PRO A 237 -22.50 2.47 -2.35
N LEU A 238 -23.12 1.44 -2.96
CA LEU A 238 -23.47 1.52 -4.39
C LEU A 238 -24.03 2.93 -4.64
N PRO A 239 -23.84 3.57 -5.81
CA PRO A 239 -24.33 4.93 -6.05
C PRO A 239 -25.83 5.03 -5.73
N THR A 240 -26.16 5.35 -4.49
CA THR A 240 -27.53 5.50 -4.03
C THR A 240 -28.03 6.82 -4.60
N ALA A 241 -29.34 7.04 -4.63
CA ALA A 241 -29.92 8.34 -4.98
C ALA A 241 -29.26 9.52 -4.24
N SER A 242 -28.68 9.29 -3.06
CA SER A 242 -27.86 10.27 -2.32
C SER A 242 -26.55 10.67 -3.02
N ASN A 243 -25.83 9.72 -3.66
CA ASN A 243 -24.61 10.01 -4.42
C ASN A 243 -24.96 10.74 -5.72
N VAL A 244 -26.02 10.31 -6.42
CA VAL A 244 -26.53 10.99 -7.62
C VAL A 244 -26.95 12.43 -7.31
N LEU A 245 -27.57 12.68 -6.16
CA LEU A 245 -27.98 14.02 -5.76
C LEU A 245 -26.77 14.92 -5.43
N HIS A 246 -25.75 14.37 -4.78
CA HIS A 246 -24.50 15.09 -4.49
C HIS A 246 -23.71 15.39 -5.77
N GLU A 247 -23.58 14.41 -6.66
CA GLU A 247 -22.96 14.56 -7.97
C GLU A 247 -23.72 15.59 -8.83
N ALA A 248 -25.06 15.53 -8.82
CA ALA A 248 -25.89 16.51 -9.49
C ALA A 248 -25.76 17.92 -8.91
N ASP A 249 -25.58 18.09 -7.60
CA ASP A 249 -25.33 19.41 -7.01
C ASP A 249 -23.99 19.99 -7.47
N ASN A 250 -22.94 19.15 -7.50
CA ASN A 250 -21.61 19.57 -7.97
C ASN A 250 -21.63 19.95 -9.46
N ILE A 251 -22.28 19.14 -10.30
CA ILE A 251 -22.42 19.42 -11.73
C ILE A 251 -23.25 20.69 -11.96
N ALA A 252 -24.40 20.82 -11.28
CA ALA A 252 -25.26 21.99 -11.41
C ALA A 252 -24.56 23.27 -10.94
N GLN A 253 -23.75 23.19 -9.87
CA GLN A 253 -22.92 24.30 -9.39
C GLN A 253 -21.88 24.70 -10.43
N ARG A 254 -21.19 23.74 -11.07
CA ARG A 254 -20.22 24.03 -12.14
C ARG A 254 -20.88 24.70 -13.33
N ILE A 255 -22.02 24.19 -13.78
CA ILE A 255 -22.80 24.77 -14.89
C ILE A 255 -23.27 26.18 -14.56
N CYS A 256 -23.68 26.47 -13.32
CA CYS A 256 -24.05 27.82 -12.91
C CYS A 256 -22.88 28.80 -13.05
N THR A 257 -21.66 28.38 -12.68
CA THR A 257 -20.44 29.20 -12.87
C THR A 257 -20.17 29.43 -14.35
N SER A 258 -20.21 28.37 -15.16
CA SER A 258 -19.99 28.47 -16.61
C SER A 258 -21.04 29.32 -17.32
N LEU A 259 -22.31 29.29 -16.88
CA LEU A 259 -23.37 30.15 -17.40
C LEU A 259 -23.09 31.63 -17.12
N LEU A 260 -22.64 31.96 -15.90
CA LEU A 260 -22.28 33.33 -15.54
C LEU A 260 -21.08 33.82 -16.36
N GLU A 261 -20.06 32.98 -16.54
CA GLU A 261 -18.90 33.28 -17.37
C GLU A 261 -19.24 33.40 -18.87
N ALA A 262 -20.17 32.59 -19.37
CA ALA A 262 -20.63 32.70 -20.76
C ALA A 262 -21.45 33.99 -20.97
N GLN A 263 -22.24 34.39 -19.97
CA GLN A 263 -23.05 35.61 -20.02
C GLN A 263 -22.19 36.88 -20.05
N THR A 264 -21.00 36.91 -19.45
CA THR A 264 -20.10 38.08 -19.56
C THR A 264 -19.50 38.24 -20.95
N LYS A 265 -19.41 37.14 -21.72
CA LYS A 265 -18.91 37.11 -23.10
C LYS A 265 -20.02 37.34 -24.15
N MET A 266 -21.26 37.49 -23.69
CA MET A 266 -22.43 37.61 -24.55
C MET A 266 -22.51 39.00 -25.19
N THR A 267 -22.59 39.06 -26.52
CA THR A 267 -22.63 40.31 -27.29
C THR A 267 -24.06 40.82 -27.54
N ALA A 268 -25.06 39.94 -27.54
CA ALA A 268 -26.48 40.27 -27.74
C ALA A 268 -27.41 39.22 -27.10
N LEU A 269 -28.63 39.64 -26.74
CA LEU A 269 -29.71 38.75 -26.25
C LEU A 269 -30.16 37.76 -27.33
N GLY A 270 -30.49 36.52 -26.92
CA GLY A 270 -30.95 35.46 -27.83
C GLY A 270 -29.85 34.70 -28.57
N VAL A 271 -28.57 34.92 -28.22
CA VAL A 271 -27.44 34.16 -28.78
C VAL A 271 -27.33 32.78 -28.13
N ARG A 272 -26.97 31.76 -28.93
CA ARG A 272 -26.65 30.42 -28.43
C ARG A 272 -25.28 30.43 -27.76
N LEU A 273 -25.25 30.18 -26.45
CA LEU A 273 -24.03 30.15 -25.65
C LEU A 273 -23.56 28.71 -25.47
N PRO A 274 -22.31 28.37 -25.82
CA PRO A 274 -21.73 27.07 -25.53
C PRO A 274 -21.35 26.97 -24.05
N ILE A 275 -21.88 25.96 -23.36
CA ILE A 275 -21.61 25.67 -21.95
C ILE A 275 -20.92 24.31 -21.87
N PRO A 276 -19.71 24.24 -21.27
CA PRO A 276 -19.02 22.97 -21.06
C PRO A 276 -19.81 22.09 -20.08
N MET A 277 -20.08 20.85 -20.48
CA MET A 277 -20.81 19.86 -19.70
C MET A 277 -19.88 19.01 -18.82
N ASN A 278 -18.63 18.84 -19.25
CA ASN A 278 -17.60 18.08 -18.55
C ASN A 278 -16.20 18.72 -18.73
N GLU A 279 -15.21 18.14 -18.06
CA GLU A 279 -13.81 18.57 -18.14
C GLU A 279 -13.13 18.17 -19.47
N ARG A 280 -13.75 17.26 -20.23
CA ARG A 280 -13.25 16.79 -21.53
C ARG A 280 -13.56 17.74 -22.69
N GLY A 281 -14.35 18.78 -22.45
CA GLY A 281 -14.66 19.82 -23.44
C GLY A 281 -15.94 19.58 -24.24
N ASP A 282 -16.79 18.64 -23.84
CA ASP A 282 -18.11 18.50 -24.45
C ASP A 282 -18.97 19.71 -24.11
N THR A 283 -19.63 20.31 -25.10
CA THR A 283 -20.41 21.55 -24.92
C THR A 283 -21.87 21.34 -25.29
N ALA A 284 -22.77 21.90 -24.48
CA ALA A 284 -24.18 22.08 -24.83
C ALA A 284 -24.47 23.55 -25.08
N THR A 285 -25.38 23.83 -26.00
CA THR A 285 -25.80 25.20 -26.29
C THR A 285 -27.07 25.56 -25.54
N ILE A 286 -27.12 26.72 -24.91
CA ILE A 286 -28.33 27.29 -24.30
C ILE A 286 -28.62 28.67 -24.90
N THR A 287 -29.89 29.03 -25.04
CA THR A 287 -30.28 30.35 -25.54
C THR A 287 -30.85 31.20 -24.42
N LEU A 288 -30.20 32.33 -24.10
CA LEU A 288 -30.64 33.24 -23.04
C LEU A 288 -31.37 34.46 -23.63
N MET A 289 -32.65 34.62 -23.30
CA MET A 289 -33.46 35.79 -23.71
C MET A 289 -33.30 36.99 -22.77
N ARG A 290 -32.73 36.76 -21.58
CA ARG A 290 -32.47 37.76 -20.54
C ARG A 290 -31.25 37.36 -19.74
N ASN A 291 -30.65 38.32 -19.04
CA ASN A 291 -29.58 38.04 -18.10
C ASN A 291 -30.13 37.35 -16.85
N ILE A 292 -29.41 36.34 -16.39
CA ILE A 292 -29.67 35.61 -15.15
C ILE A 292 -28.63 36.03 -14.13
N HIS A 293 -29.09 36.32 -12.91
CA HIS A 293 -28.21 36.69 -11.82
C HIS A 293 -27.95 35.50 -10.88
N LEU A 294 -26.83 35.53 -10.17
CA LEU A 294 -26.40 34.46 -9.26
C LEU A 294 -27.48 34.02 -8.24
N PRO A 295 -28.29 34.91 -7.62
CA PRO A 295 -29.36 34.49 -6.71
C PRO A 295 -30.44 33.64 -7.40
N GLU A 296 -30.75 33.94 -8.65
CA GLU A 296 -31.72 33.22 -9.46
C GLU A 296 -31.21 31.85 -9.86
N LEU A 297 -29.95 31.75 -10.34
CA LEU A 297 -29.31 30.46 -10.62
C LEU A 297 -29.24 29.57 -9.38
N ARG A 298 -28.92 30.14 -8.21
CA ARG A 298 -28.95 29.41 -6.93
C ARG A 298 -30.34 28.88 -6.60
N ARG A 299 -31.39 29.64 -6.92
CA ARG A 299 -32.79 29.20 -6.74
C ARG A 299 -33.14 28.08 -7.72
N LEU A 300 -32.80 28.23 -9.00
CA LEU A 300 -33.03 27.21 -10.03
C LEU A 300 -32.30 25.91 -9.71
N ARG A 301 -31.05 25.97 -9.24
CA ARG A 301 -30.30 24.80 -8.75
C ARG A 301 -31.03 24.07 -7.63
N ARG A 302 -31.47 24.79 -6.58
CA ARG A 302 -32.24 24.16 -5.48
C ARG A 302 -33.56 23.55 -5.95
N GLN A 303 -34.25 24.21 -6.89
CA GLN A 303 -35.48 23.68 -7.48
C GLN A 303 -35.22 22.42 -8.30
N TYR A 304 -34.14 22.40 -9.08
CA TYR A 304 -33.70 21.24 -9.84
C TYR A 304 -33.37 20.06 -8.93
N LEU A 305 -32.57 20.26 -7.86
CA LEU A 305 -32.23 19.21 -6.90
C LEU A 305 -33.48 18.61 -6.23
N LYS A 306 -34.45 19.46 -5.87
CA LYS A 306 -35.75 19.01 -5.35
C LYS A 306 -36.58 18.28 -6.41
N TRP A 307 -36.44 18.64 -7.68
CA TRP A 307 -37.16 18.00 -8.77
C TRP A 307 -36.57 16.60 -9.04
N ILE A 308 -35.25 16.48 -9.17
CA ILE A 308 -34.60 15.19 -9.42
C ILE A 308 -34.69 14.21 -8.25
N SER A 309 -34.91 14.68 -7.02
CA SER A 309 -35.18 13.80 -5.90
C SER A 309 -36.50 13.03 -6.03
N THR A 310 -37.42 13.52 -6.86
CA THR A 310 -38.69 12.86 -7.20
C THR A 310 -38.74 12.34 -8.63
N HIS A 311 -37.85 12.82 -9.50
CA HIS A 311 -37.75 12.48 -10.92
C HIS A 311 -36.28 12.28 -11.31
N PRO A 312 -35.67 11.13 -10.98
CA PRO A 312 -34.27 10.89 -11.26
C PRO A 312 -33.98 11.02 -12.77
N PRO A 313 -32.85 11.64 -13.16
CA PRO A 313 -32.47 11.72 -14.56
C PRO A 313 -32.25 10.31 -15.10
N GLY A 314 -32.79 10.03 -16.30
CA GLY A 314 -32.69 8.71 -16.93
C GLY A 314 -31.26 8.31 -17.28
N ASP A 315 -30.38 9.30 -17.46
CA ASP A 315 -28.94 9.14 -17.61
C ASP A 315 -28.25 9.78 -16.39
N THR A 316 -27.64 8.94 -15.55
CA THR A 316 -26.92 9.35 -14.34
C THR A 316 -25.45 9.66 -14.60
N THR A 317 -25.00 9.66 -15.85
CA THR A 317 -23.66 10.13 -16.20
C THR A 317 -23.54 11.64 -16.02
N GLU A 318 -22.31 12.13 -15.90
CA GLU A 318 -22.00 13.56 -15.80
C GLU A 318 -22.68 14.38 -16.91
N ILE A 319 -22.66 13.87 -18.15
CA ILE A 319 -23.26 14.52 -19.33
C ILE A 319 -24.79 14.48 -19.26
N GLY A 320 -25.38 13.35 -18.87
CA GLY A 320 -26.82 13.19 -18.72
C GLY A 320 -27.40 14.15 -17.69
N ILE A 321 -26.75 14.26 -16.53
CA ILE A 321 -27.13 15.18 -15.46
C ILE A 321 -26.96 16.64 -15.91
N ALA A 322 -25.83 16.96 -16.55
CA ALA A 322 -25.59 18.30 -17.09
C ALA A 322 -26.66 18.73 -18.11
N SER A 323 -27.01 17.82 -19.02
CA SER A 323 -28.04 18.04 -20.05
C SER A 323 -29.42 18.25 -19.41
N SER A 324 -29.76 17.39 -18.44
CA SER A 324 -31.00 17.50 -17.67
C SER A 324 -31.11 18.85 -16.94
N PHE A 325 -30.04 19.31 -16.30
CA PHE A 325 -30.04 20.60 -15.62
C PHE A 325 -30.15 21.78 -16.59
N LEU A 326 -29.43 21.78 -17.71
CA LEU A 326 -29.51 22.84 -18.71
C LEU A 326 -30.91 22.93 -19.33
N SER A 327 -31.52 21.80 -19.68
CA SER A 327 -32.91 21.74 -20.15
C SER A 327 -33.89 22.25 -19.09
N PHE A 328 -33.68 21.91 -17.82
CA PHE A 328 -34.48 22.43 -16.72
C PHE A 328 -34.37 23.96 -16.61
N VAL A 329 -33.15 24.50 -16.69
CA VAL A 329 -32.91 25.95 -16.66
C VAL A 329 -33.60 26.62 -17.86
N GLU A 330 -33.42 26.10 -19.07
CA GLU A 330 -34.06 26.63 -20.28
C GLU A 330 -35.60 26.63 -20.18
N SER A 331 -36.20 25.60 -19.55
CA SER A 331 -37.66 25.56 -19.32
C SER A 331 -38.20 26.61 -18.34
N LYS A 332 -37.32 27.28 -17.57
CA LYS A 332 -37.66 28.26 -16.54
C LYS A 332 -37.24 29.69 -16.90
N LEU A 333 -36.62 29.88 -18.05
CA LEU A 333 -36.13 31.17 -18.53
C LEU A 333 -37.12 31.88 -19.45
#